data_AF-A0A090QXS9-F1
#
_entry.id   AF-A0A090QXS9-F1
#
_cell.length_a   1.000
_cell.length_b   1.000
_cell.length_c   1.000
_cell.angle_alpha   90.00
_cell.angle_beta   90.00
_cell.angle_gamma   90.00
#
_symmetry.space_group_name_H-M   'P 1'
#
loop_
_entity.id
_entity.type
_entity.pdbx_description
1 polymer ?
#
loop_
_entity_poly.entity_id
_entity_poly.type
_entity_poly.pdbx_seq_one_letter_code
_entity_poly.pdbx_strand_id
1 'polypeptide(L)'
;MFKDDINEHEKYALHTNAPLLGNGHYHVISSHLFYANNQVDKKENTLNLLQLDIALSSQQMLMMRRHEKDFLARQDDKYITKMMDEANAIKARLKTINDNMTMYGLASDFDYQETVSAIDAYLAQFNQLTKTVYLIHGDNQNKGAIDDLKQSTLGFERVAFVANDEQLTNQLIDLQSLLISFSKILIPHFSHR
;
A
#
# COMPACT_ATOMS: atom_id res chain seq x y z
N MET A 1 -90.21 25.90 -18.33
CA MET A 1 -89.41 27.13 -18.27
C MET A 1 -88.06 26.75 -17.70
N PHE A 2 -87.02 26.93 -18.50
CA PHE A 2 -85.57 26.74 -18.28
C PHE A 2 -85.02 25.32 -17.99
N LYS A 3 -84.28 24.83 -19.00
CA LYS A 3 -83.13 23.91 -18.89
C LYS A 3 -82.02 24.59 -18.08
N ASP A 4 -81.16 23.81 -17.43
CA ASP A 4 -79.74 23.76 -17.78
C ASP A 4 -79.06 22.54 -17.13
N ASP A 5 -78.37 21.79 -17.99
CA ASP A 5 -77.34 20.79 -17.68
C ASP A 5 -76.21 21.42 -16.84
N ILE A 6 -75.42 20.59 -16.14
CA ILE A 6 -73.94 20.54 -16.27
C ILE A 6 -73.30 19.68 -15.14
N ASN A 7 -72.58 18.64 -15.59
CA ASN A 7 -71.39 18.00 -15.04
C ASN A 7 -71.45 17.06 -13.82
N GLU A 8 -71.59 15.76 -14.10
CA GLU A 8 -70.46 14.84 -14.31
C GLU A 8 -69.11 15.07 -13.54
N HIS A 9 -69.15 15.43 -12.25
CA HIS A 9 -67.96 15.45 -11.39
C HIS A 9 -67.97 14.44 -10.22
N GLU A 10 -68.88 13.47 -10.19
CA GLU A 10 -68.87 12.36 -9.22
C GLU A 10 -68.17 11.08 -9.73
N LYS A 11 -67.23 11.20 -10.66
CA LYS A 11 -66.25 10.12 -10.91
C LYS A 11 -65.08 10.33 -9.95
N TYR A 12 -64.75 9.26 -9.20
CA TYR A 12 -63.61 9.11 -8.27
C TYR A 12 -63.82 9.40 -6.77
N ALA A 13 -64.99 9.09 -6.20
CA ALA A 13 -65.02 8.69 -4.79
C ALA A 13 -64.65 7.20 -4.70
N LEU A 14 -63.34 6.91 -4.71
CA LEU A 14 -62.81 5.60 -4.36
C LEU A 14 -63.25 5.29 -2.92
N HIS A 15 -64.34 4.53 -2.76
CA HIS A 15 -64.62 3.78 -1.54
C HIS A 15 -63.54 2.71 -1.40
N THR A 16 -62.36 3.15 -1.00
CA THR A 16 -61.34 2.29 -0.42
C THR A 16 -61.62 2.28 1.08
N ASN A 17 -62.38 1.28 1.52
CA ASN A 17 -62.44 0.89 2.92
C ASN A 17 -61.07 0.32 3.31
N ALA A 18 -60.05 1.19 3.40
CA ALA A 18 -58.83 0.89 4.11
C ALA A 18 -59.17 0.96 5.61
N PRO A 19 -58.81 -0.06 6.42
CA PRO A 19 -58.97 0.04 7.86
C PRO A 19 -58.19 1.27 8.32
N LEU A 20 -58.85 2.21 9.01
CA LEU A 20 -58.19 3.31 9.69
C LEU A 20 -57.29 2.69 10.78
N LEU A 21 -56.02 2.45 10.44
CA LEU A 21 -55.01 2.00 11.39
C LEU A 21 -55.02 3.02 12.54
N GLY A 22 -55.35 2.61 13.75
CA GLY A 22 -55.34 3.52 14.91
C GLY A 22 -53.97 4.20 15.06
N ASN A 23 -53.93 5.44 15.57
CA ASN A 23 -52.71 6.25 15.73
C ASN A 23 -51.50 5.50 16.33
N GLY A 24 -51.74 4.50 17.19
CA GLY A 24 -50.69 3.63 17.74
C GLY A 24 -49.97 2.77 16.71
N HIS A 25 -50.67 2.26 15.69
CA HIS A 25 -50.08 1.45 14.61
C HIS A 25 -49.16 2.29 13.71
N TYR A 26 -49.54 3.54 13.41
CA TYR A 26 -48.68 4.47 12.68
C TYR A 26 -47.40 4.80 13.44
N HIS A 27 -47.48 5.00 14.76
CA HIS A 27 -46.30 5.25 15.59
C HIS A 27 -45.35 4.05 15.60
N VAL A 28 -45.88 2.83 15.70
CA VAL A 28 -45.08 1.60 15.62
C VAL A 28 -44.42 1.45 14.25
N ILE A 29 -45.15 1.65 13.15
CA ILE A 29 -44.56 1.57 11.81
C ILE A 29 -43.48 2.65 11.61
N SER A 30 -43.73 3.89 12.07
CA SER A 30 -42.78 4.99 12.00
C SER A 30 -41.52 4.72 12.82
N SER A 31 -41.65 4.16 14.04
CA SER A 31 -40.49 3.78 14.86
C SER A 31 -39.68 2.65 14.23
N HIS A 32 -40.35 1.66 13.62
CA HIS A 32 -39.69 0.59 12.86
C HIS A 32 -38.98 1.14 11.62
N LEU A 33 -39.61 2.04 10.87
CA LEU A 33 -39.01 2.66 9.68
C LEU A 33 -37.82 3.55 10.07
N PHE A 34 -37.95 4.34 11.13
CA PHE A 34 -36.85 5.15 11.67
C PHE A 34 -35.69 4.26 12.12
N TYR A 35 -35.97 3.17 12.84
CA TYR A 35 -34.94 2.21 13.23
C TYR A 35 -34.26 1.59 11.99
N ALA A 36 -35.04 1.14 11.00
CA ALA A 36 -34.53 0.55 9.77
C ALA A 36 -33.64 1.56 9.00
N ASN A 37 -34.07 2.80 8.84
CA ASN A 37 -33.30 3.86 8.18
C ASN A 37 -31.97 4.12 8.89
N ASN A 38 -31.97 4.26 10.23
CA ASN A 38 -30.71 4.43 10.98
C ASN A 38 -29.75 3.25 10.79
N GLN A 39 -30.26 2.03 10.64
CA GLN A 39 -29.43 0.85 10.40
C GLN A 39 -28.88 0.84 8.96
N VAL A 40 -29.62 1.35 7.98
CA VAL A 40 -29.13 1.57 6.61
C VAL A 40 -28.03 2.65 6.60
N ASP A 41 -28.26 3.79 7.25
CA ASP A 41 -27.29 4.90 7.33
C ASP A 41 -25.96 4.45 7.97
N LYS A 42 -26.02 3.63 9.04
CA LYS A 42 -24.82 3.06 9.65
C LYS A 42 -24.06 2.14 8.71
N LYS A 43 -24.77 1.30 7.95
CA LYS A 43 -24.17 0.40 6.96
C LYS A 43 -23.51 1.18 5.83
N GLU A 44 -24.19 2.21 5.30
CA GLU A 44 -23.66 3.06 4.25
C GLU A 44 -22.38 3.79 4.70
N ASN A 45 -22.41 4.38 5.89
CA ASN A 45 -21.22 5.02 6.46
C ASN A 45 -20.06 4.02 6.64
N THR A 46 -20.34 2.81 7.10
CA THR A 46 -19.32 1.76 7.24
C THR A 46 -18.74 1.36 5.89
N LEU A 47 -19.57 1.19 4.86
CA LEU A 47 -19.10 0.86 3.51
C LEU A 47 -18.19 1.97 2.95
N ASN A 48 -18.54 3.24 3.17
CA ASN A 48 -17.69 4.37 2.77
C ASN A 48 -16.35 4.36 3.50
N LEU A 49 -16.34 4.07 4.81
CA LEU A 49 -15.11 3.94 5.59
C LEU A 49 -14.26 2.76 5.13
N LEU A 50 -14.87 1.62 4.80
CA LEU A 50 -14.17 0.46 4.25
C LEU A 50 -13.54 0.76 2.89
N GLN A 51 -14.23 1.46 2.00
CA GLN A 51 -13.67 1.90 0.72
C GLN A 51 -12.45 2.80 0.92
N LEU A 52 -12.54 3.74 1.88
CA LEU A 52 -11.41 4.59 2.23
C LEU A 52 -10.24 3.77 2.78
N ASP A 53 -10.49 2.84 3.68
CA ASP A 53 -9.45 1.99 4.25
C ASP A 53 -8.75 1.14 3.18
N ILE A 54 -9.49 0.57 2.24
CA ILE A 54 -8.94 -0.19 1.11
C ILE A 54 -8.08 0.72 0.22
N ALA A 55 -8.56 1.91 -0.13
CA ALA A 55 -7.81 2.86 -0.95
C ALA A 55 -6.51 3.29 -0.26
N LEU A 56 -6.56 3.57 1.04
CA LEU A 56 -5.38 3.90 1.84
C LEU A 56 -4.41 2.72 1.89
N SER A 57 -4.86 1.50 2.16
CA SER A 57 -4.01 0.31 2.13
C SER A 57 -3.29 0.15 0.78
N SER A 58 -3.99 0.37 -0.34
CA SER A 58 -3.38 0.33 -1.67
C SER A 58 -2.31 1.40 -1.87
N GLN A 59 -2.55 2.63 -1.38
CA GLN A 59 -1.57 3.71 -1.44
C GLN A 59 -0.32 3.36 -0.60
N GLN A 60 -0.53 2.81 0.58
CA GLN A 60 0.55 2.42 1.48
C GLN A 60 1.44 1.32 0.85
N MET A 61 0.86 0.35 0.11
CA MET A 61 1.64 -0.63 -0.65
C MET A 61 2.58 0.03 -1.68
N LEU A 62 2.13 1.12 -2.34
CA LEU A 62 2.98 1.90 -3.24
C LEU A 62 4.08 2.66 -2.49
N MET A 63 3.79 3.11 -1.27
CA MET A 63 4.79 3.76 -0.40
C MET A 63 5.86 2.76 0.06
N MET A 64 5.50 1.53 0.39
CA MET A 64 6.47 0.46 0.67
C MET A 64 7.44 0.25 -0.50
N ARG A 65 6.91 0.12 -1.72
CA ARG A 65 7.74 0.03 -2.94
C ARG A 65 8.62 1.26 -3.15
N ARG A 66 8.13 2.45 -2.79
CA ARG A 66 8.92 3.68 -2.85
C ARG A 66 10.07 3.66 -1.83
N HIS A 67 9.82 3.24 -0.61
CA HIS A 67 10.84 3.10 0.43
C HIS A 67 11.92 2.10 0.03
N GLU A 68 11.54 0.97 -0.58
CA GLU A 68 12.49 0.02 -1.15
C GLU A 68 13.39 0.68 -2.21
N LYS A 69 12.79 1.39 -3.18
CA LYS A 69 13.54 2.07 -4.23
C LYS A 69 14.46 3.15 -3.68
N ASP A 70 13.98 3.94 -2.72
CA ASP A 70 14.77 4.98 -2.06
C ASP A 70 15.92 4.38 -1.25
N PHE A 71 15.70 3.23 -0.60
CA PHE A 71 16.75 2.48 0.07
C PHE A 71 17.82 2.03 -0.92
N LEU A 72 17.45 1.41 -2.04
CA LEU A 72 18.41 0.97 -3.05
C LEU A 72 19.22 2.13 -3.65
N ALA A 73 18.61 3.29 -3.81
CA ALA A 73 19.27 4.47 -4.39
C ALA A 73 20.18 5.21 -3.40
N ARG A 74 19.89 5.17 -2.09
CA ARG A 74 20.56 6.01 -1.08
C ARG A 74 21.26 5.24 0.03
N GLN A 75 20.93 3.95 0.19
CA GLN A 75 21.48 3.03 1.19
C GLN A 75 21.37 3.56 2.62
N ASP A 76 20.30 4.31 2.90
CA ASP A 76 20.06 5.00 4.16
C ASP A 76 19.09 4.20 5.04
N ASP A 77 19.55 3.84 6.23
CA ASP A 77 18.85 3.01 7.23
C ASP A 77 17.45 3.55 7.55
N LYS A 78 17.20 4.86 7.42
CA LYS A 78 15.87 5.44 7.68
C LYS A 78 14.78 4.82 6.81
N TYR A 79 15.11 4.34 5.61
CA TYR A 79 14.13 3.70 4.73
C TYR A 79 13.77 2.28 5.19
N ILE A 80 14.66 1.60 5.93
CA ILE A 80 14.34 0.33 6.58
C ILE A 80 13.29 0.57 7.66
N THR A 81 13.51 1.57 8.53
CA THR A 81 12.54 1.93 9.57
C THR A 81 11.19 2.34 8.96
N LYS A 82 11.19 3.20 7.94
CA LYS A 82 9.96 3.62 7.26
C LYS A 82 9.21 2.44 6.61
N MET A 83 9.93 1.49 6.00
CA MET A 83 9.33 0.28 5.44
C MET A 83 8.62 -0.55 6.53
N MET A 84 9.26 -0.71 7.69
CA MET A 84 8.68 -1.43 8.83
C MET A 84 7.44 -0.72 9.39
N ASP A 85 7.51 0.60 9.56
CA ASP A 85 6.39 1.42 10.04
C ASP A 85 5.19 1.34 9.09
N GLU A 86 5.44 1.45 7.78
CA GLU A 86 4.41 1.36 6.74
C GLU A 86 3.75 -0.02 6.72
N ALA A 87 4.53 -1.10 6.81
CA ALA A 87 3.99 -2.45 6.89
C ALA A 87 3.11 -2.67 8.14
N ASN A 88 3.53 -2.16 9.29
CA ASN A 88 2.74 -2.25 10.51
C ASN A 88 1.44 -1.46 10.38
N ALA A 89 1.48 -0.27 9.78
CA ALA A 89 0.31 0.55 9.52
C ALA A 89 -0.69 -0.14 8.57
N ILE A 90 -0.20 -0.76 7.49
CA ILE A 90 -1.06 -1.55 6.58
C ILE A 90 -1.68 -2.74 7.32
N LYS A 91 -0.89 -3.53 8.05
CA LYS A 91 -1.40 -4.70 8.78
C LYS A 91 -2.49 -4.32 9.78
N ALA A 92 -2.31 -3.21 10.50
CA ALA A 92 -3.32 -2.67 11.40
C ALA A 92 -4.62 -2.28 10.64
N ARG A 93 -4.48 -1.63 9.48
CA ARG A 93 -5.63 -1.24 8.66
C ARG A 93 -6.37 -2.45 8.07
N LEU A 94 -5.65 -3.44 7.57
CA LEU A 94 -6.22 -4.70 7.10
C LEU A 94 -6.98 -5.43 8.21
N LYS A 95 -6.49 -5.34 9.45
CA LYS A 95 -7.21 -5.88 10.61
C LYS A 95 -8.54 -5.15 10.82
N THR A 96 -8.54 -3.81 10.79
CA THR A 96 -9.77 -3.01 10.89
C THR A 96 -10.77 -3.36 9.78
N ILE A 97 -10.29 -3.52 8.54
CA ILE A 97 -11.12 -3.93 7.39
C ILE A 97 -11.76 -5.30 7.69
N ASN A 98 -10.95 -6.29 8.12
CA ASN A 98 -11.43 -7.63 8.45
C ASN A 98 -12.46 -7.63 9.59
N ASP A 99 -12.18 -6.90 10.67
CA ASP A 99 -13.08 -6.78 11.83
C ASP A 99 -14.41 -6.14 11.43
N ASN A 100 -14.40 -5.12 10.59
CA ASN A 100 -15.61 -4.49 10.08
C ASN A 100 -16.39 -5.43 9.13
N MET A 101 -15.72 -6.13 8.22
CA MET A 101 -16.39 -7.09 7.34
C MET A 101 -17.08 -8.22 8.12
N THR A 102 -16.41 -8.76 9.13
CA THR A 102 -16.99 -9.79 10.01
C THR A 102 -18.15 -9.26 10.86
N MET A 103 -18.03 -8.06 11.42
CA MET A 103 -19.08 -7.43 12.23
C MET A 103 -20.38 -7.20 11.46
N TYR A 104 -20.29 -6.76 10.20
CA TYR A 104 -21.45 -6.46 9.37
C TYR A 104 -21.89 -7.61 8.46
N GLY A 105 -21.23 -8.78 8.55
CA GLY A 105 -21.56 -9.97 7.76
C GLY A 105 -21.37 -9.76 6.26
N LEU A 106 -20.36 -8.97 5.88
CA LEU A 106 -20.04 -8.70 4.48
C LEU A 106 -19.25 -9.90 3.91
N ALA A 107 -19.84 -10.60 2.96
CA ALA A 107 -19.13 -11.65 2.22
C ALA A 107 -18.14 -11.02 1.24
N SER A 108 -16.90 -11.51 1.23
CA SER A 108 -15.82 -11.06 0.35
C SER A 108 -14.87 -12.22 0.09
N ASP A 109 -14.24 -12.23 -1.07
CA ASP A 109 -13.14 -13.16 -1.41
C ASP A 109 -11.82 -12.77 -0.71
N PHE A 110 -11.83 -11.68 0.07
CA PHE A 110 -10.65 -11.21 0.80
C PHE A 110 -10.25 -12.19 1.91
N ASP A 111 -9.06 -12.77 1.76
CA ASP A 111 -8.38 -13.51 2.82
C ASP A 111 -7.42 -12.59 3.58
N TYR A 112 -7.82 -12.22 4.80
CA TYR A 112 -7.01 -11.43 5.72
C TYR A 112 -5.67 -12.08 6.03
N GLN A 113 -5.68 -13.39 6.31
CA GLN A 113 -4.51 -14.12 6.76
C GLN A 113 -3.50 -14.29 5.62
N GLU A 114 -3.96 -14.60 4.41
CA GLU A 114 -3.11 -14.67 3.21
C GLU A 114 -2.49 -13.29 2.91
N THR A 115 -3.28 -12.22 2.96
CA THR A 115 -2.79 -10.86 2.67
C THR A 115 -1.73 -10.41 3.67
N VAL A 116 -1.95 -10.63 4.98
CA VAL A 116 -0.97 -10.31 6.01
C VAL A 116 0.31 -11.14 5.83
N SER A 117 0.16 -12.43 5.52
CA SER A 117 1.31 -13.32 5.26
C SER A 117 2.13 -12.87 4.05
N ALA A 118 1.47 -12.38 2.99
CA ALA A 118 2.16 -11.83 1.82
C ALA A 118 2.97 -10.56 2.16
N ILE A 119 2.43 -9.69 3.02
CA ILE A 119 3.16 -8.48 3.50
C ILE A 119 4.38 -8.88 4.33
N ASP A 120 4.23 -9.85 5.23
CA ASP A 120 5.35 -10.33 6.05
C ASP A 120 6.42 -11.02 5.19
N ALA A 121 6.02 -11.79 4.17
CA ALA A 121 6.94 -12.38 3.21
C ALA A 121 7.69 -11.31 2.40
N TYR A 122 7.01 -10.24 2.00
CA TYR A 122 7.63 -9.12 1.30
C TYR A 122 8.63 -8.37 2.21
N LEU A 123 8.29 -8.11 3.47
CA LEU A 123 9.24 -7.54 4.44
C LEU A 123 10.45 -8.43 4.67
N ALA A 124 10.27 -9.74 4.74
CA ALA A 124 11.36 -10.69 4.88
C ALA A 124 12.30 -10.61 3.67
N GLN A 125 11.77 -10.56 2.45
CA GLN A 125 12.56 -10.38 1.22
C GLN A 125 13.31 -9.05 1.22
N PHE A 126 12.64 -7.95 1.58
CA PHE A 126 13.28 -6.64 1.71
C PHE A 126 14.44 -6.67 2.72
N ASN A 127 14.28 -7.35 3.86
CA ASN A 127 15.36 -7.49 4.84
C ASN A 127 16.54 -8.35 4.33
N GLN A 128 16.31 -9.30 3.44
CA GLN A 128 17.41 -10.03 2.80
C GLN A 128 18.12 -9.16 1.74
N LEU A 129 17.35 -8.36 1.01
CA LEU A 129 17.87 -7.37 0.08
C LEU A 129 18.76 -6.36 0.80
N THR A 130 18.32 -5.79 1.92
CA THR A 130 19.11 -4.80 2.69
C THR A 130 20.43 -5.39 3.17
N LYS A 131 20.42 -6.61 3.70
CA LYS A 131 21.65 -7.34 4.08
C LYS A 131 22.59 -7.53 2.89
N THR A 132 22.06 -7.90 1.73
CA THR A 132 22.87 -8.09 0.52
C THR A 132 23.50 -6.79 0.06
N VAL A 133 22.73 -5.69 0.10
CA VAL A 133 23.24 -4.34 -0.22
C VAL A 133 24.37 -3.95 0.72
N TYR A 134 24.21 -4.15 2.04
CA TYR A 134 25.27 -3.86 3.01
C TYR A 134 26.50 -4.76 2.87
N LEU A 135 26.35 -6.03 2.49
CA LEU A 135 27.51 -6.88 2.19
C LEU A 135 28.33 -6.35 1.00
N ILE A 136 27.66 -5.76 0.01
CA ILE A 136 28.31 -5.22 -1.19
C ILE A 136 28.93 -3.85 -0.93
N HIS A 137 28.17 -2.92 -0.36
CA HIS A 137 28.55 -1.51 -0.21
C HIS A 137 29.16 -1.16 1.14
N GLY A 138 28.98 -2.01 2.15
CA GLY A 138 29.22 -1.66 3.54
C GLY A 138 28.01 -1.00 4.15
N ASP A 139 28.07 -0.82 5.46
CA ASP A 139 27.12 -0.01 6.23
C ASP A 139 27.86 1.17 6.87
N ASN A 140 27.20 1.90 7.77
CA ASN A 140 27.81 3.05 8.45
C ASN A 140 29.03 2.69 9.33
N GLN A 141 29.26 1.41 9.63
CA GLN A 141 30.29 0.92 10.55
C GLN A 141 31.25 -0.09 9.92
N ASN A 142 30.84 -0.79 8.86
CA ASN A 142 31.54 -1.90 8.24
C ASN A 142 31.82 -1.62 6.77
N LYS A 143 33.03 -1.97 6.34
CA LYS A 143 33.41 -1.92 4.92
C LYS A 143 32.68 -3.00 4.11
N GLY A 144 32.34 -2.67 2.88
CA GLY A 144 31.74 -3.61 1.93
C GLY A 144 32.75 -4.34 1.07
N ALA A 145 32.26 -5.34 0.32
CA ALA A 145 33.07 -6.02 -0.69
C ALA A 145 33.67 -5.05 -1.74
N ILE A 146 32.99 -3.95 -2.06
CA ILE A 146 33.51 -2.91 -2.97
C ILE A 146 34.73 -2.20 -2.36
N ASP A 147 34.73 -1.93 -1.06
CA ASP A 147 35.85 -1.29 -0.39
C ASP A 147 37.08 -2.21 -0.35
N ASP A 148 36.87 -3.49 -0.07
CA ASP A 148 37.93 -4.49 -0.06
C ASP A 148 38.54 -4.68 -1.45
N LEU A 149 37.69 -4.71 -2.49
CA LEU A 149 38.14 -4.78 -3.88
C LEU A 149 38.93 -3.53 -4.25
N LYS A 150 38.45 -2.33 -3.88
CA LYS A 150 39.16 -1.07 -4.11
C LYS A 150 40.52 -1.06 -3.40
N GLN A 151 40.59 -1.53 -2.15
CA GLN A 151 41.84 -1.62 -1.41
C GLN A 151 42.82 -2.59 -2.08
N SER A 152 42.32 -3.70 -2.61
CA SER A 152 43.13 -4.68 -3.36
C SER A 152 43.66 -4.09 -4.67
N THR A 153 42.84 -3.34 -5.42
CA THR A 153 43.27 -2.64 -6.64
C THR A 153 44.35 -1.60 -6.34
N LEU A 154 44.24 -0.84 -5.25
CA LEU A 154 45.29 0.10 -4.82
C LEU A 154 46.58 -0.61 -4.40
N GLY A 155 46.49 -1.84 -3.88
CA GLY A 155 47.65 -2.70 -3.64
C GLY A 155 48.33 -3.11 -4.94
N PHE A 156 47.53 -3.58 -5.90
CA PHE A 156 48.01 -3.98 -7.23
C PHE A 156 48.64 -2.81 -8.00
N GLU A 157 48.04 -1.61 -7.95
CA GLU A 157 48.58 -0.38 -8.55
C GLU A 157 49.99 -0.07 -8.06
N ARG A 158 50.22 -0.16 -6.75
CA ARG A 158 51.55 0.05 -6.16
C ARG A 158 52.58 -0.95 -6.67
N VAL A 159 52.19 -2.22 -6.82
CA VAL A 159 53.09 -3.28 -7.34
C VAL A 159 53.39 -3.06 -8.83
N ALA A 160 52.37 -2.79 -9.64
CA ALA A 160 52.53 -2.56 -11.08
C ALA A 160 53.43 -1.33 -11.35
N PHE A 161 53.24 -0.25 -10.59
CA PHE A 161 54.05 0.96 -10.71
C PHE A 161 55.53 0.71 -10.38
N VAL A 162 55.82 -0.05 -9.32
CA VAL A 162 57.21 -0.37 -8.92
C VAL A 162 57.87 -1.33 -9.92
N ALA A 163 57.11 -2.27 -10.47
CA ALA A 163 57.61 -3.24 -11.44
C ALA A 163 57.97 -2.60 -12.79
N ASN A 164 57.37 -1.44 -13.12
CA ASN A 164 57.50 -0.76 -14.42
C ASN A 164 57.22 -1.71 -15.61
N ASP A 165 56.23 -2.59 -15.43
CA ASP A 165 55.85 -3.62 -16.40
C ASP A 165 54.59 -3.17 -17.15
N GLU A 166 54.69 -3.12 -18.48
CA GLU A 166 53.62 -2.66 -19.37
C GLU A 166 52.39 -3.58 -19.34
N GLN A 167 52.59 -4.90 -19.25
CA GLN A 167 51.50 -5.87 -19.20
C GLN A 167 50.71 -5.74 -17.89
N LEU A 168 51.40 -5.61 -16.76
CA LEU A 168 50.77 -5.38 -15.45
C LEU A 168 49.99 -4.05 -15.42
N THR A 169 50.52 -3.01 -16.08
CA THR A 169 49.84 -1.71 -16.20
C THR A 169 48.54 -1.81 -17.00
N ASN A 170 48.53 -2.56 -18.10
CA ASN A 170 47.31 -2.78 -18.88
C ASN A 170 46.25 -3.57 -18.09
N GLN A 171 46.66 -4.62 -17.35
CA GLN A 171 45.75 -5.35 -16.47
C GLN A 171 45.15 -4.48 -15.35
N LEU A 172 45.91 -3.51 -14.84
CA LEU A 172 45.41 -2.54 -13.87
C LEU A 172 44.31 -1.66 -14.47
N ILE A 173 44.49 -1.18 -15.71
CA ILE A 173 43.50 -0.36 -16.42
C ILE A 173 42.20 -1.15 -16.64
N ASP A 174 42.30 -2.43 -17.02
CA ASP A 174 41.13 -3.29 -17.21
C ASP A 174 40.37 -3.50 -15.88
N LEU A 175 41.08 -3.77 -14.78
CA LEU A 175 40.49 -3.92 -13.45
C LEU A 175 39.83 -2.63 -12.95
N GLN A 176 40.47 -1.48 -13.16
CA GLN A 176 39.88 -0.18 -12.83
C GLN A 176 38.61 0.09 -13.66
N SER A 177 38.63 -0.26 -14.95
CA SER A 177 37.46 -0.15 -15.84
C SER A 177 36.30 -1.04 -15.38
N LEU A 178 36.60 -2.27 -14.95
CA LEU A 178 35.62 -3.20 -14.38
C LEU A 178 35.03 -2.63 -13.09
N LEU A 179 35.86 -2.11 -12.18
CA LEU A 179 35.43 -1.50 -10.92
C LEU A 179 34.49 -0.30 -11.12
N ILE A 180 34.82 0.57 -12.08
CA ILE A 180 33.99 1.71 -12.46
C ILE A 180 32.65 1.22 -13.06
N SER A 181 32.69 0.17 -13.88
CA SER A 181 31.48 -0.40 -14.47
C SER A 181 30.58 -1.05 -13.43
N PHE A 182 31.17 -1.83 -12.51
CA PHE A 182 30.46 -2.49 -11.41
C PHE A 182 29.81 -1.48 -10.46
N SER A 183 30.54 -0.44 -10.06
CA SER A 183 29.99 0.64 -9.23
C SER A 183 28.85 1.41 -9.90
N LYS A 184 28.92 1.63 -11.23
CA LYS A 184 27.84 2.26 -12.01
C LYS A 184 26.59 1.39 -12.14
N ILE A 185 26.73 0.08 -12.25
CA ILE A 185 25.58 -0.84 -12.38
C ILE A 185 24.78 -0.90 -11.07
N LEU A 186 25.46 -0.82 -9.92
CA LEU A 186 24.85 -0.95 -8.60
C LEU A 186 24.33 0.37 -8.02
N ILE A 187 24.83 1.51 -8.50
CA ILE A 187 24.30 2.84 -8.18
C ILE A 187 23.52 3.32 -9.42
N PRO A 188 22.23 2.98 -9.56
CA PRO A 188 21.45 3.53 -10.66
C PRO A 188 21.46 5.05 -10.52
N HIS A 189 22.04 5.71 -11.52
CA HIS A 189 22.12 7.16 -11.64
C HIS A 189 20.70 7.73 -11.76
N PHE A 190 20.00 7.93 -10.65
CA PHE A 190 18.78 8.74 -10.63
C PHE A 190 19.17 10.21 -10.50
N SER A 191 19.78 10.77 -11.55
CA SER A 191 19.83 12.22 -11.75
C SER A 191 18.84 12.64 -12.82
N HIS A 192 18.01 13.59 -12.46
CA HIS A 192 17.10 14.40 -13.28
C HIS A 192 15.82 13.70 -13.76
N ARG A 193 14.75 13.88 -13.01
CA ARG A 193 13.80 15.00 -13.21
C ARG A 193 13.14 15.38 -11.90
#